data_AF-A0A534PAB6-F1
#
_entry.id   AF-A0A534PAB6-F1
#
_cell.length_a   1.000
_cell.length_b   1.000
_cell.length_c   1.000
_cell.angle_alpha   90.00
_cell.angle_beta   90.00
_cell.angle_gamma   90.00
#
_symmetry.space_group_name_H-M   'P 1'
#
loop_
_entity.id
_entity.type
_entity.pdbx_description
1 polymer ?
#
loop_
_entity_poly.entity_id
_entity_poly.type
_entity_poly.pdbx_seq_one_letter_code
_entity_poly.pdbx_strand_id
1 'polypeptide(L)'
;MRRLLLPFGLGLLALELVSVVGTAQVVPPHPLTPPPPSLKTVAVPVPEHFGDFVKDKAAAIALGKALFWDTQVASDGRVACATCHFQAGVDVRAVNELNAGANHAFDVGGPNHTYSPGEFPFHQISNPEDRASALVRSKDDVSGSQGVHSARFNDVAVGNLLDDITAGALDPLGFSVDGLNTRRVTG
;
A
#
# COMPACT_ATOMS: atom_id res chain seq x y z
N MET A 1 7.66 9.32 -82.59
CA MET A 1 8.85 8.73 -81.94
C MET A 1 8.53 8.56 -80.47
N ARG A 2 8.63 7.32 -79.96
CA ARG A 2 8.12 6.89 -78.66
C ARG A 2 9.12 7.19 -77.54
N ARG A 3 8.59 7.73 -76.43
CA ARG A 3 8.90 7.44 -75.00
C ARG A 3 10.31 7.74 -74.51
N LEU A 4 10.41 8.51 -73.42
CA LEU A 4 10.93 8.02 -72.12
C LEU A 4 10.75 9.09 -71.05
N LEU A 5 9.74 8.89 -70.22
CA LEU A 5 9.50 9.59 -68.96
C LEU A 5 9.72 8.56 -67.84
N LEU A 6 10.47 8.98 -66.82
CA LEU A 6 10.58 8.44 -65.45
C LEU A 6 11.08 6.99 -65.26
N PRO A 7 12.28 6.85 -64.66
CA PRO A 7 12.46 5.82 -63.64
C PRO A 7 13.33 6.32 -62.48
N PHE A 8 12.83 7.25 -61.66
CA PHE A 8 13.48 7.56 -60.38
C PHE A 8 12.51 7.67 -59.19
N GLY A 9 11.19 7.67 -59.43
CA GLY A 9 10.18 7.81 -58.37
C GLY A 9 9.70 6.51 -57.70
N LEU A 10 10.00 5.33 -58.25
CA LEU A 10 9.50 4.05 -57.70
C LEU A 10 10.47 3.34 -56.75
N GLY A 11 11.73 3.77 -56.66
CA GLY A 11 12.75 3.09 -55.84
C GLY A 11 12.64 3.39 -54.34
N LEU A 12 12.19 4.60 -53.96
CA LEU A 12 12.09 4.99 -52.54
C LEU A 12 10.82 4.51 -51.85
N LEU A 13 9.72 4.27 -52.58
CA LEU A 13 8.48 3.79 -51.97
C LEU A 13 8.53 2.29 -51.59
N ALA A 14 9.42 1.51 -52.22
CA ALA A 14 9.55 0.08 -51.96
C ALA A 14 10.40 -0.24 -50.71
N LEU A 15 11.16 0.72 -50.18
CA LEU A 15 12.02 0.53 -49.01
C LEU A 15 11.31 0.90 -47.68
N GLU A 16 10.25 1.71 -47.74
CA GLU A 16 9.43 2.10 -46.58
C GLU A 16 8.39 1.03 -46.18
N LEU A 17 8.09 0.06 -47.06
CA LEU A 17 7.09 -0.98 -46.79
C LEU A 17 7.65 -2.23 -46.10
N VAL A 18 8.97 -2.36 -45.94
CA VAL A 18 9.62 -3.57 -45.38
C VAL A 18 10.04 -3.38 -43.91
N SER A 19 9.98 -2.15 -43.37
CA SER A 19 10.41 -1.87 -41.98
C SER A 19 9.32 -2.07 -40.91
N VAL A 20 8.06 -2.36 -41.30
CA VAL A 20 6.94 -2.58 -40.35
C VAL A 20 6.59 -4.07 -40.22
N VAL A 21 7.60 -4.93 -40.16
CA VAL A 21 7.44 -6.29 -39.61
C VAL A 21 8.42 -6.45 -38.47
N GLY A 22 8.34 -5.53 -37.51
CA GLY A 22 8.87 -5.77 -36.17
C GLY A 22 8.18 -7.02 -35.64
N THR A 23 8.96 -8.08 -35.44
CA THR A 23 8.52 -9.34 -34.89
C THR A 23 7.73 -9.08 -33.62
N ALA A 24 6.41 -9.24 -33.66
CA ALA A 24 5.63 -9.43 -32.46
C ALA A 24 6.20 -10.69 -31.81
N GLN A 25 7.05 -10.50 -30.79
CA GLN A 25 7.50 -11.60 -29.95
C GLN A 25 6.22 -12.15 -29.32
N VAL A 26 5.81 -13.34 -29.74
CA VAL A 26 4.81 -14.12 -29.00
C VAL A 26 5.48 -14.39 -27.66
N VAL A 27 5.21 -13.54 -26.67
CA VAL A 27 5.56 -13.81 -25.29
C VAL A 27 4.86 -15.12 -24.96
N PRO A 28 5.58 -16.23 -24.72
CA PRO A 28 4.92 -17.46 -24.31
C PRO A 28 4.06 -17.14 -23.09
N PRO A 29 2.82 -17.66 -23.00
CA PRO A 29 1.97 -17.40 -21.85
C PRO A 29 2.77 -17.71 -20.60
N HIS A 30 2.88 -16.72 -19.70
CA HIS A 30 3.50 -16.92 -18.41
C HIS A 30 2.91 -18.21 -17.81
N PRO A 31 3.74 -19.13 -17.28
CA PRO A 31 3.20 -20.27 -16.56
C PRO A 31 2.29 -19.68 -15.48
N LEU A 32 1.00 -19.96 -15.58
CA LEU A 32 0.03 -19.56 -14.59
C LEU A 32 0.46 -20.27 -13.30
N THR A 33 1.14 -19.55 -12.41
CA THR A 33 1.34 -20.05 -11.05
C THR A 33 -0.07 -20.27 -10.50
N PRO A 34 -0.41 -21.49 -10.06
CA PRO A 34 -1.71 -21.73 -9.48
C PRO A 34 -1.93 -20.71 -8.37
N PRO A 35 -3.14 -20.14 -8.26
CA PRO A 35 -3.43 -19.18 -7.20
C PRO A 35 -3.09 -19.81 -5.85
N PRO A 36 -2.64 -19.00 -4.86
CA PRO A 36 -2.33 -19.52 -3.54
C PRO A 36 -3.55 -20.28 -2.98
N PRO A 37 -3.34 -21.43 -2.31
CA PRO A 37 -4.43 -22.20 -1.75
C PRO A 37 -5.18 -21.39 -0.69
N SER A 38 -6.43 -21.77 -0.41
CA SER A 38 -7.25 -21.10 0.60
C SER A 38 -6.50 -21.02 1.94
N LEU A 39 -6.47 -19.83 2.56
CA LEU A 39 -5.89 -19.63 3.89
C LEU A 39 -6.56 -20.50 4.97
N LYS A 40 -7.79 -20.99 4.73
CA LYS A 40 -8.46 -21.96 5.62
C LYS A 40 -7.70 -23.29 5.74
N THR A 41 -6.84 -23.60 4.78
CA THR A 41 -6.02 -24.82 4.75
C THR A 41 -4.62 -24.59 5.30
N VAL A 42 -4.25 -23.33 5.56
CA VAL A 42 -2.94 -22.96 6.09
C VAL A 42 -2.99 -23.08 7.61
N ALA A 43 -2.12 -23.93 8.17
CA ALA A 43 -1.98 -24.03 9.61
C ALA A 43 -1.50 -22.70 10.18
N VAL A 44 -2.09 -22.26 11.29
CA VAL A 44 -1.67 -21.02 11.96
C VAL A 44 -0.25 -21.23 12.50
N PRO A 45 0.73 -20.39 12.10
CA PRO A 45 2.10 -20.54 12.56
C PRO A 45 2.18 -20.35 14.07
N VAL A 46 2.91 -21.23 14.74
CA VAL A 46 3.25 -21.13 16.17
C VAL A 46 4.76 -20.88 16.24
N PRO A 47 5.23 -19.88 17.02
CA PRO A 47 6.65 -19.68 17.22
C PRO A 47 7.36 -20.96 17.68
N GLU A 48 8.58 -21.18 17.19
CA GLU A 48 9.45 -22.20 17.78
C GLU A 48 9.61 -21.93 19.27
N HIS A 49 9.81 -22.99 20.08
CA HIS A 49 10.01 -22.85 21.52
C HIS A 49 8.85 -22.20 22.29
N PHE A 50 7.63 -22.11 21.72
CA PHE A 50 6.48 -21.49 22.39
C PHE A 50 6.22 -22.04 23.80
N GLY A 51 6.37 -23.35 23.98
CA GLY A 51 6.18 -24.02 25.28
C GLY A 51 7.23 -23.69 26.33
N ASP A 52 8.38 -23.13 25.93
CA ASP A 52 9.47 -22.76 26.84
C ASP A 52 9.11 -21.49 27.63
N PHE A 53 8.23 -20.64 27.06
CA PHE A 53 7.80 -19.37 27.65
C PHE A 53 6.33 -19.36 28.07
N VAL A 54 5.47 -20.13 27.38
CA VAL A 54 4.02 -20.14 27.61
C VAL A 54 3.58 -21.50 28.14
N LYS A 55 3.32 -21.54 29.45
CA LYS A 55 2.84 -22.75 30.14
C LYS A 55 1.43 -23.17 29.74
N ASP A 56 0.53 -22.21 29.53
CA ASP A 56 -0.87 -22.45 29.19
C ASP A 56 -1.26 -21.67 27.92
N LYS A 57 -1.34 -22.39 26.80
CA LYS A 57 -1.72 -21.83 25.51
C LYS A 57 -3.16 -21.29 25.50
N ALA A 58 -4.09 -21.94 26.20
CA ALA A 58 -5.48 -21.51 26.23
C ALA A 58 -5.63 -20.19 26.99
N ALA A 59 -4.94 -20.07 28.13
CA ALA A 59 -4.88 -18.82 28.89
C ALA A 59 -4.22 -17.69 28.07
N ALA A 60 -3.13 -17.97 27.36
CA ALA A 60 -2.47 -16.99 26.51
C ALA A 60 -3.38 -16.49 25.36
N ILE A 61 -4.16 -17.40 24.75
CA ILE A 61 -5.16 -17.03 23.73
C ILE A 61 -6.25 -16.14 24.35
N ALA A 62 -6.76 -16.48 25.53
CA ALA A 62 -7.77 -15.67 26.21
C ALA A 62 -7.26 -14.27 26.56
N LEU A 63 -6.03 -14.18 27.10
CA LEU A 63 -5.37 -12.90 27.38
C LEU A 63 -5.17 -12.08 26.11
N GLY A 64 -4.65 -12.67 25.04
CA GLY A 64 -4.44 -11.97 23.76
C GLY A 64 -5.74 -11.40 23.19
N LYS A 65 -6.85 -12.15 23.29
CA LYS A 65 -8.17 -11.65 22.88
C LYS A 65 -8.64 -10.48 23.74
N ALA A 66 -8.34 -10.46 25.04
CA ALA A 66 -8.67 -9.32 25.90
C ALA A 66 -7.84 -8.08 25.53
N LEU A 67 -6.51 -8.24 25.42
CA LEU A 67 -5.59 -7.16 25.05
C LEU A 67 -5.87 -6.57 23.66
N PHE A 68 -6.40 -7.36 22.73
CA PHE A 68 -6.78 -6.89 21.39
C PHE A 68 -7.77 -5.71 21.41
N TRP A 69 -8.58 -5.62 22.48
CA TRP A 69 -9.58 -4.56 22.68
C TRP A 69 -9.22 -3.57 23.78
N ASP A 70 -8.09 -3.73 24.45
CA ASP A 70 -7.69 -2.90 25.59
C ASP A 70 -6.88 -1.68 25.13
N THR A 71 -7.42 -0.49 25.32
CA THR A 71 -6.75 0.76 24.91
C THR A 71 -5.56 1.10 25.80
N GLN A 72 -5.43 0.49 26.98
CA GLN A 72 -4.26 0.67 27.86
C GLN A 72 -2.98 0.07 27.28
N VAL A 73 -3.07 -0.73 26.22
CA VAL A 73 -1.91 -1.25 25.48
C VAL A 73 -1.27 -0.17 24.61
N ALA A 74 -1.99 0.89 24.25
CA ALA A 74 -1.42 2.03 23.52
C ALA A 74 -0.80 3.06 24.46
N SER A 75 0.27 3.71 23.99
CA SER A 75 0.97 4.79 24.71
C SER A 75 0.10 6.02 24.98
N ASP A 76 -0.99 6.21 24.21
CA ASP A 76 -1.92 7.31 24.40
C ASP A 76 -3.21 6.91 25.14
N GLY A 77 -3.35 5.63 25.53
CA GLY A 77 -4.53 5.09 26.22
C GLY A 77 -5.83 5.13 25.40
N ARG A 78 -5.78 5.46 24.10
CA ARG A 78 -6.98 5.73 23.27
C ARG A 78 -7.21 4.73 22.14
N VAL A 79 -6.18 4.00 21.74
CA VAL A 79 -6.20 3.07 20.60
C VAL A 79 -6.00 1.64 21.12
N ALA A 80 -6.75 0.68 20.60
CA ALA A 80 -6.48 -0.75 20.75
C ALA A 80 -6.21 -1.37 19.38
N CYS A 81 -5.74 -2.61 19.32
CA CYS A 81 -5.58 -3.32 18.05
C CYS A 81 -6.89 -3.32 17.25
N ALA A 82 -8.01 -3.53 17.93
CA ALA A 82 -9.33 -3.50 17.34
C ALA A 82 -9.77 -2.14 16.81
N THR A 83 -9.20 -1.02 17.25
CA THR A 83 -9.58 0.32 16.76
C THR A 83 -9.39 0.44 15.25
N CYS A 84 -8.36 -0.23 14.71
CA CYS A 84 -8.13 -0.32 13.27
C CYS A 84 -8.57 -1.70 12.75
N HIS A 85 -8.24 -2.81 13.41
CA HIS A 85 -8.44 -4.17 12.86
C HIS A 85 -9.79 -4.83 13.21
N PHE A 86 -10.86 -4.07 13.46
CA PHE A 86 -12.15 -4.64 13.90
C PHE A 86 -12.91 -5.42 12.82
N GLN A 87 -12.66 -5.14 11.54
CA GLN A 87 -13.37 -5.78 10.43
C GLN A 87 -12.38 -6.49 9.50
N ALA A 88 -12.52 -7.81 9.39
CA ALA A 88 -11.62 -8.68 8.62
C ALA A 88 -10.12 -8.51 8.94
N GLY A 89 -9.78 -7.93 10.09
CA GLY A 89 -8.40 -7.65 10.47
C GLY A 89 -7.78 -6.47 9.70
N VAL A 90 -8.58 -5.57 9.13
CA VAL A 90 -8.11 -4.38 8.42
C VAL A 90 -8.85 -3.14 8.91
N ASP A 91 -8.21 -1.99 8.70
CA ASP A 91 -8.84 -0.69 8.85
C ASP A 91 -9.76 -0.43 7.67
N VAL A 92 -11.02 -0.12 7.96
CA VAL A 92 -12.07 0.04 6.95
C VAL A 92 -12.55 1.49 6.87
N ARG A 93 -11.80 2.43 7.46
CA ARG A 93 -12.15 3.83 7.37
C ARG A 93 -11.74 4.32 5.98
N ALA A 94 -12.47 5.31 5.49
CA ALA A 94 -12.20 5.89 4.17
C ALA A 94 -11.37 7.17 4.25
N VAL A 95 -11.13 7.70 5.46
CA VAL A 95 -10.55 9.03 5.68
C VAL A 95 -9.32 8.92 6.56
N ASN A 96 -8.28 9.70 6.26
CA ASN A 96 -6.98 9.64 6.94
C ASN A 96 -6.33 8.26 6.87
N GLU A 97 -6.38 7.66 5.68
CA GLU A 97 -5.76 6.36 5.39
C GLU A 97 -4.71 6.41 4.26
N LEU A 98 -4.31 7.61 3.83
CA LEU A 98 -3.32 7.82 2.78
C LEU A 98 -1.95 8.25 3.34
N ASN A 99 -0.89 7.55 2.95
CA ASN A 99 0.50 7.91 3.18
C ASN A 99 1.17 8.32 1.85
N ALA A 100 2.04 9.34 1.90
CA ALA A 100 2.73 9.95 0.76
C ALA A 100 3.86 9.09 0.15
N GLY A 101 3.96 7.82 0.51
CA GLY A 101 4.87 6.88 -0.16
C GLY A 101 6.35 7.20 0.03
N ALA A 102 7.16 6.66 -0.89
CA ALA A 102 8.61 6.72 -0.83
C ALA A 102 9.18 8.07 -1.24
N ASN A 103 8.48 8.80 -2.12
CA ASN A 103 8.88 10.14 -2.56
C ASN A 103 8.42 11.26 -1.62
N HIS A 104 7.64 10.94 -0.58
CA HIS A 104 7.04 11.89 0.37
C HIS A 104 6.09 12.92 -0.26
N ALA A 105 5.50 12.61 -1.42
CA ALA A 105 4.49 13.40 -2.10
C ALA A 105 3.18 12.61 -2.19
N PHE A 106 2.05 13.27 -1.95
CA PHE A 106 0.75 12.64 -2.14
C PHE A 106 0.31 12.76 -3.60
N ASP A 107 0.23 11.65 -4.33
CA ASP A 107 -0.24 11.63 -5.74
C ASP A 107 -1.74 11.33 -5.86
N VAL A 108 -2.35 10.69 -4.85
CA VAL A 108 -3.81 10.41 -4.83
C VAL A 108 -4.60 11.59 -4.31
N GLY A 109 -4.13 12.21 -3.23
CA GLY A 109 -4.84 13.25 -2.52
C GLY A 109 -3.95 13.95 -1.50
N GLY A 110 -4.31 13.91 -0.23
CA GLY A 110 -3.52 14.48 0.85
C GLY A 110 -4.01 13.99 2.22
N PRO A 111 -3.49 14.58 3.31
CA PRO A 111 -4.02 14.31 4.64
C PRO A 111 -5.52 14.62 4.69
N ASN A 112 -6.30 13.82 5.42
CA ASN A 112 -7.75 13.90 5.46
C ASN A 112 -8.49 13.65 4.13
N HIS A 113 -7.80 13.09 3.11
CA HIS A 113 -8.43 12.60 1.89
C HIS A 113 -9.46 11.52 2.21
N THR A 114 -10.58 11.52 1.48
CA THR A 114 -11.61 10.48 1.52
C THR A 114 -11.49 9.61 0.29
N TYR A 115 -11.20 8.32 0.46
CA TYR A 115 -11.03 7.40 -0.65
C TYR A 115 -12.28 7.28 -1.52
N SER A 116 -12.04 7.17 -2.83
CA SER A 116 -13.04 6.76 -3.80
C SER A 116 -12.65 5.44 -4.49
N PRO A 117 -13.60 4.56 -4.84
CA PRO A 117 -13.28 3.27 -5.47
C PRO A 117 -12.42 3.37 -6.74
N GLY A 118 -12.56 4.46 -7.51
CA GLY A 118 -11.79 4.69 -8.75
C GLY A 118 -10.30 4.96 -8.53
N GLU A 119 -9.88 5.26 -7.30
CA GLU A 119 -8.47 5.48 -6.95
C GLU A 119 -7.69 4.18 -6.80
N PHE A 120 -8.37 3.04 -6.64
CA PHE A 120 -7.74 1.73 -6.52
C PHE A 120 -7.77 0.93 -7.83
N PRO A 121 -6.74 0.11 -8.09
CA PRO A 121 -5.49 -0.03 -7.34
C PRO A 121 -4.49 1.09 -7.67
N PHE A 122 -3.64 1.52 -6.72
CA PHE A 122 -2.61 2.56 -6.98
C PHE A 122 -1.60 2.13 -8.05
N HIS A 123 -1.32 0.83 -8.13
CA HIS A 123 -0.60 0.20 -9.23
C HIS A 123 -1.59 -0.58 -10.11
N GLN A 124 -1.81 -0.11 -11.34
CA GLN A 124 -2.76 -0.69 -12.27
C GLN A 124 -2.08 -1.02 -13.60
N ILE A 125 -2.28 -2.25 -14.05
CA ILE A 125 -1.88 -2.76 -15.37
C ILE A 125 -3.12 -3.03 -16.21
N SER A 126 -2.97 -3.10 -17.54
CA SER A 126 -4.12 -3.14 -18.47
C SER A 126 -4.90 -4.45 -18.41
N ASN A 127 -4.23 -5.55 -18.08
CA ASN A 127 -4.85 -6.82 -17.76
C ASN A 127 -4.39 -7.28 -16.36
N PRO A 128 -5.25 -7.21 -15.33
CA PRO A 128 -4.90 -7.62 -13.96
C PRO A 128 -4.46 -9.08 -13.83
N GLU A 129 -4.86 -9.95 -14.76
CA GLU A 129 -4.49 -11.37 -14.78
C GLU A 129 -3.16 -11.63 -15.49
N ASP A 130 -2.56 -10.61 -16.13
CA ASP A 130 -1.26 -10.70 -16.79
C ASP A 130 -0.34 -9.60 -16.26
N ARG A 131 0.56 -10.00 -15.35
CA ARG A 131 1.56 -9.10 -14.74
C ARG A 131 2.50 -8.43 -15.74
N ALA A 132 2.60 -8.93 -16.97
CA ALA A 132 3.41 -8.34 -18.03
C ALA A 132 2.61 -7.39 -18.94
N SER A 133 1.31 -7.23 -18.69
CA SER A 133 0.49 -6.29 -19.42
C SER A 133 0.94 -4.85 -19.17
N ALA A 134 0.57 -3.96 -20.09
CA ALA A 134 1.03 -2.57 -20.07
C ALA A 134 0.60 -1.87 -18.77
N LEU A 135 1.52 -1.11 -18.18
CA LEU A 135 1.23 -0.23 -17.05
C LEU A 135 0.22 0.85 -17.45
N VAL A 136 -0.88 0.97 -16.71
CA VAL A 136 -1.92 2.00 -16.90
C VAL A 136 -1.68 3.18 -15.97
N ARG A 137 -1.40 2.91 -14.69
CA ARG A 137 -0.97 3.91 -13.71
C ARG A 137 -0.11 3.29 -12.63
N SER A 138 0.76 4.08 -12.04
CA SER A 138 1.46 3.74 -10.81
C SER A 138 1.60 4.99 -9.97
N LYS A 139 1.07 4.96 -8.75
CA LYS A 139 1.29 5.95 -7.69
C LYS A 139 2.00 5.24 -6.55
N ASP A 140 2.94 5.90 -5.88
CA ASP A 140 3.68 5.31 -4.76
C ASP A 140 3.03 5.58 -3.40
N ASP A 141 1.90 6.32 -3.36
CA ASP A 141 1.09 6.42 -2.15
C ASP A 141 0.75 5.04 -1.59
N VAL A 142 0.68 4.96 -0.26
CA VAL A 142 0.33 3.73 0.46
C VAL A 142 -1.00 3.92 1.19
N SER A 143 -1.86 2.92 1.11
CA SER A 143 -3.09 2.86 1.91
C SER A 143 -2.78 2.13 3.21
N GLY A 144 -3.08 2.76 4.33
CA GLY A 144 -2.77 2.23 5.65
C GLY A 144 -3.63 2.85 6.75
N SER A 145 -3.48 2.35 7.97
CA SER A 145 -4.19 2.86 9.13
C SER A 145 -3.65 4.21 9.59
N GLN A 146 -4.53 5.01 10.20
CA GLN A 146 -4.13 6.23 10.92
C GLN A 146 -3.18 5.88 12.07
N GLY A 147 -2.10 6.66 12.21
CA GLY A 147 -1.13 6.53 13.30
C GLY A 147 -1.30 7.61 14.36
N VAL A 148 -0.17 8.20 14.76
CA VAL A 148 -0.10 9.25 15.79
C VAL A 148 0.22 10.61 15.16
N HIS A 149 -0.05 11.69 15.89
CA HIS A 149 0.45 13.01 15.50
C HIS A 149 1.98 13.03 15.60
N SER A 150 2.64 13.78 14.72
CA SER A 150 4.08 14.01 14.85
C SER A 150 4.39 14.73 16.17
N ALA A 151 5.13 14.04 17.04
CA ALA A 151 5.64 14.58 18.28
C ALA A 151 7.02 13.97 18.55
N ARG A 152 7.83 14.68 19.32
CA ARG A 152 9.07 14.14 19.86
C ARG A 152 8.74 13.37 21.14
N PHE A 153 9.08 12.09 21.18
CA PHE A 153 9.08 11.33 22.42
C PHE A 153 10.24 11.80 23.31
N ASN A 154 9.93 12.14 24.56
CA ASN A 154 10.91 12.59 25.55
C ASN A 154 11.22 11.46 26.54
N ASP A 155 10.19 10.89 27.18
CA ASP A 155 10.33 9.81 28.16
C ASP A 155 8.99 9.10 28.42
N VAL A 156 9.05 7.93 29.08
CA VAL A 156 7.87 7.29 29.67
C VAL A 156 7.51 8.01 30.97
N ALA A 157 6.33 8.62 31.03
CA ALA A 157 5.89 9.34 32.21
C ALA A 157 5.26 8.38 33.24
N VAL A 158 6.08 7.70 34.05
CA VAL A 158 5.63 6.72 35.05
C VAL A 158 4.52 7.30 35.96
N GLY A 159 3.41 6.58 36.08
CA GLY A 159 2.24 7.00 36.85
C GLY A 159 1.26 7.91 36.10
N ASN A 160 1.56 8.27 34.85
CA ASN A 160 0.64 8.96 33.96
C ASN A 160 0.09 7.98 32.90
N LEU A 161 -1.06 8.35 32.33
CA LEU A 161 -1.72 7.59 31.25
C LEU A 161 -1.08 7.83 29.87
N LEU A 162 -0.26 8.87 29.73
CA LEU A 162 0.34 9.30 28.48
C LEU A 162 1.85 9.39 28.65
N ASP A 163 2.60 9.05 27.61
CA ASP A 163 4.03 9.31 27.52
C ASP A 163 4.34 10.83 27.53
N ASP A 164 5.55 11.20 27.98
CA ASP A 164 6.05 12.57 27.85
C ASP A 164 6.45 12.82 26.40
N ILE A 165 5.70 13.71 25.74
CA ILE A 165 5.92 14.10 24.36
C ILE A 165 5.92 15.61 24.20
N THR A 166 6.75 16.11 23.29
CA THR A 166 6.68 17.48 22.80
C THR A 166 6.05 17.50 21.42
N ALA A 167 4.81 17.97 21.34
CA ALA A 167 4.17 18.29 20.06
C ALA A 167 4.89 19.49 19.42
N GLY A 168 5.30 19.34 18.16
CA GLY A 168 6.09 20.33 17.43
C GLY A 168 5.26 21.27 16.55
N ALA A 169 5.97 21.96 15.65
CA ALA A 169 5.40 22.72 14.53
C ALA A 169 4.52 21.83 13.61
N LEU A 170 4.09 22.38 12.48
CA LEU A 170 3.42 21.59 11.45
C LEU A 170 4.25 20.35 11.07
N ASP A 171 3.57 19.24 10.84
CA ASP A 171 4.20 17.98 10.50
C ASP A 171 5.11 18.16 9.28
N PRO A 172 6.43 17.90 9.38
CA PRO A 172 7.37 18.13 8.30
C PRO A 172 7.13 17.24 7.07
N LEU A 173 6.35 16.17 7.21
CA LEU A 173 5.94 15.29 6.11
C LEU A 173 4.61 15.72 5.50
N GLY A 174 4.10 16.91 5.84
CA GLY A 174 2.90 17.48 5.25
C GLY A 174 1.60 16.91 5.77
N PHE A 175 1.60 16.12 6.86
CA PHE A 175 0.39 15.62 7.52
C PHE A 175 -0.33 16.72 8.30
N SER A 176 -0.83 17.74 7.60
CA SER A 176 -1.58 18.84 8.17
C SER A 176 -2.64 19.39 7.20
N VAL A 177 -3.75 19.89 7.74
CA VAL A 177 -4.82 20.55 7.00
C VAL A 177 -5.15 21.86 7.69
N ASP A 178 -5.24 22.96 6.95
CA ASP A 178 -5.59 24.31 7.47
C ASP A 178 -4.75 24.75 8.69
N GLY A 179 -3.47 24.39 8.71
CA GLY A 179 -2.55 24.73 9.81
C GLY A 179 -2.70 23.87 11.06
N LEU A 180 -3.45 22.76 10.98
CA LEU A 180 -3.59 21.78 12.06
C LEU A 180 -2.98 20.45 11.65
N ASN A 181 -2.18 19.87 12.55
CA ASN A 181 -1.62 18.54 12.33
C ASN A 181 -2.71 17.47 12.31
N THR A 182 -2.61 16.56 11.35
CA THR A 182 -3.34 15.31 11.30
C THR A 182 -2.46 14.17 11.81
N ARG A 183 -3.01 12.97 11.96
CA ARG A 183 -2.24 11.78 12.31
C ARG A 183 -1.46 11.30 11.09
N ARG A 184 -0.20 10.89 11.28
CA ARG A 184 0.57 10.24 10.23
C ARG A 184 -0.03 8.89 9.91
N VAL A 185 -0.34 8.65 8.65
CA VAL A 185 -0.81 7.35 8.18
C VAL A 185 0.38 6.41 8.03
N THR A 186 0.19 5.13 8.35
CA THR A 186 1.20 4.08 8.13
C THR A 186 1.47 3.87 6.63
N GLY A 187 2.74 3.67 6.27
CA GLY A 187 3.20 3.48 4.89
C GLY A 187 4.33 2.46 4.83
#